data_AF-A0A956QFC4-F1
#
_entry.id   AF-A0A956QFC4-F1
#
_cell.length_a   1.000
_cell.length_b   1.000
_cell.length_c   1.000
_cell.angle_alpha   90.00
_cell.angle_beta   90.00
_cell.angle_gamma   90.00
#
_symmetry.space_group_name_H-M   'P 1'
#
loop_
_entity.id
_entity.type
_entity.pdbx_description
1 polymer ?
#
loop_
_entity_poly.entity_id
_entity_poly.type
_entity_poly.pdbx_seq_one_letter_code
_entity_poly.pdbx_strand_id
1 'polypeptide(L)'
;MLTRMAILLVLLLTSPLLAEPEVMLSAKLEPERAALTSALEAANQRLACFADAHHWGGLVQEPFYDRVEFFDQKAAFDDRLRELTGTTAEIPATFVAALEQRVLVAVSPRLYASLVPANDEPEAFEKLL
;
A
#
# COMPACT_ATOMS: atom_id res chain seq x y z
N MET A 1 -35.08 16.41 43.40
CA MET A 1 -33.70 15.87 43.53
C MET A 1 -33.67 14.58 42.69
N LEU A 2 -33.49 14.59 41.37
CA LEU A 2 -32.34 14.99 40.53
C LEU A 2 -31.03 14.26 40.87
N THR A 3 -31.03 12.94 40.72
CA THR A 3 -29.80 12.15 40.59
C THR A 3 -29.52 11.96 39.10
N ARG A 4 -28.78 12.91 38.50
CA ARG A 4 -28.18 12.80 37.16
C ARG A 4 -27.17 11.65 37.18
N MET A 5 -27.36 10.64 36.34
CA MET A 5 -26.61 10.46 35.09
C MET A 5 -25.12 10.80 35.23
N ALA A 6 -24.31 9.74 35.34
CA ALA A 6 -22.97 9.70 34.78
C ALA A 6 -22.80 8.32 34.15
N ILE A 7 -23.53 8.09 33.04
CA ILE A 7 -23.14 7.07 32.07
C ILE A 7 -21.82 7.58 31.52
N LEU A 8 -20.73 6.91 31.92
CA LEU A 8 -19.41 7.06 31.35
C LEU A 8 -19.46 6.51 29.92
N LEU A 9 -20.10 7.26 29.02
CA LEU A 9 -20.01 7.05 27.59
C LEU A 9 -18.63 7.58 27.21
N VAL A 10 -17.61 6.74 27.38
CA VAL A 10 -16.35 6.91 26.65
C VAL A 10 -16.76 6.88 25.19
N LEU A 11 -16.88 8.07 24.60
CA LEU A 11 -16.91 8.28 23.17
C LEU A 11 -15.62 7.63 22.66
N LEU A 12 -15.73 6.35 22.30
CA LEU A 12 -14.98 5.81 21.20
C LEU A 12 -15.24 6.79 20.06
N LEU A 13 -14.32 7.75 19.89
CA LEU A 13 -14.03 8.34 18.61
C LEU A 13 -13.52 7.17 17.75
N THR A 14 -14.43 6.26 17.39
CA THR A 14 -14.27 5.42 16.23
C THR A 14 -14.34 6.40 15.07
N SER A 15 -13.18 7.02 14.76
CA SER A 15 -12.80 7.10 13.36
C SER A 15 -13.25 5.78 12.74
N PRO A 16 -14.02 5.77 11.63
CA PRO A 16 -14.33 4.52 10.97
C PRO A 16 -12.98 3.80 10.85
N LEU A 17 -12.87 2.63 11.47
CA LEU A 17 -11.67 1.82 11.40
C LEU A 17 -11.54 1.56 9.90
N LEU A 18 -10.75 2.38 9.20
CA LEU A 18 -10.52 2.19 7.78
C LEU A 18 -9.99 0.77 7.69
N ALA A 19 -10.72 -0.08 6.96
CA ALA A 19 -10.34 -1.47 6.87
C ALA A 19 -8.89 -1.52 6.40
N GLU A 20 -8.03 -2.16 7.19
CA GLU A 20 -6.63 -2.29 6.81
C GLU A 20 -6.58 -3.07 5.50
N PRO A 21 -5.74 -2.63 4.53
CA PRO A 21 -5.67 -3.28 3.24
C PRO A 21 -5.20 -4.73 3.42
N GLU A 22 -5.81 -5.65 2.69
CA GLU A 22 -5.38 -7.05 2.68
C GLU A 22 -4.00 -7.15 2.04
N VAL A 23 -3.01 -7.72 2.73
CA VAL A 23 -1.65 -7.93 2.19
C VAL A 23 -1.50 -9.39 1.75
N MET A 24 -1.46 -9.60 0.42
CA MET A 24 -1.22 -10.89 -0.21
C MET A 24 0.24 -11.04 -0.63
N LEU A 25 0.84 -12.17 -0.27
CA LEU A 25 2.25 -12.46 -0.51
C LEU A 25 2.40 -13.81 -1.18
N SER A 26 3.43 -13.96 -2.01
CA SER A 26 3.88 -15.30 -2.39
C SER A 26 4.50 -16.01 -1.19
N ALA A 27 4.49 -17.35 -1.19
CA ALA A 27 5.01 -18.15 -0.07
C ALA A 27 6.46 -17.81 0.32
N LYS A 28 7.27 -17.33 -0.63
CA LYS A 28 8.66 -16.93 -0.34
C LYS A 28 8.77 -15.57 0.37
N LEU A 29 7.77 -14.71 0.23
CA LEU A 29 7.73 -13.39 0.85
C LEU A 29 7.00 -13.39 2.20
N GLU A 30 6.30 -14.46 2.57
CA GLU A 30 5.65 -14.56 3.87
C GLU A 30 6.58 -14.28 5.07
N PRO A 31 7.86 -14.74 5.09
CA PRO A 31 8.80 -14.37 6.14
C PRO A 31 9.08 -12.86 6.23
N GLU A 32 8.86 -12.11 5.15
CA GLU A 32 9.08 -10.66 5.04
C GLU A 32 7.80 -9.85 5.30
N ARG A 33 6.67 -10.50 5.62
CA ARG A 33 5.36 -9.84 5.80
C ARG A 33 5.41 -8.60 6.66
N ALA A 34 6.01 -8.69 7.85
CA ALA A 34 6.08 -7.57 8.78
C ALA A 34 6.86 -6.38 8.19
N ALA A 35 7.95 -6.65 7.47
CA ALA A 35 8.74 -5.61 6.82
C ALA A 35 7.97 -4.95 5.66
N LEU A 36 7.25 -5.75 4.86
CA LEU A 36 6.42 -5.25 3.76
C LEU A 36 5.23 -4.43 4.25
N THR A 37 4.56 -4.88 5.32
CA THR A 37 3.50 -4.12 5.98
C THR A 37 4.05 -2.79 6.53
N SER A 38 5.21 -2.80 7.18
CA SER A 38 5.85 -1.58 7.67
C SER A 38 6.22 -0.61 6.53
N ALA A 39 6.68 -1.12 5.38
CA ALA A 39 6.94 -0.29 4.21
C ALA A 39 5.67 0.37 3.65
N LEU A 40 4.54 -0.34 3.64
CA LEU A 40 3.24 0.22 3.25
C LEU A 40 2.75 1.28 4.23
N GLU A 41 2.91 1.06 5.52
CA GLU A 41 2.57 2.04 6.55
C GLU A 41 3.40 3.32 6.37
N ALA A 42 4.71 3.18 6.14
CA ALA A 42 5.61 4.29 5.86
C ALA A 42 5.18 5.05 4.58
N ALA A 43 4.86 4.35 3.50
CA ALA A 43 4.37 4.95 2.25
C ALA A 43 3.09 5.78 2.48
N ASN A 44 2.10 5.21 3.16
CA ASN A 44 0.84 5.90 3.49
C ASN A 44 1.06 7.11 4.39
N GLN A 45 1.95 7.00 5.38
CA GLN A 45 2.28 8.12 6.26
C GLN A 45 2.93 9.26 5.48
N ARG A 46 3.84 8.94 4.54
CA ARG A 46 4.46 9.94 3.67
C ARG A 46 3.43 10.64 2.80
N LEU A 47 2.50 9.89 2.22
CA LEU A 47 1.42 10.44 1.40
C LEU A 47 0.50 11.35 2.22
N ALA A 48 0.13 10.95 3.44
CA ALA A 48 -0.66 11.76 4.35
C ALA A 48 0.06 13.07 4.73
N CYS A 49 1.33 12.99 5.13
CA CYS A 49 2.15 14.16 5.44
C CYS A 49 2.27 15.12 4.24
N PHE A 50 2.48 14.58 3.04
CA PHE A 50 2.55 15.36 1.81
C PHE A 50 1.21 16.04 1.52
N ALA A 51 0.10 15.31 1.59
CA ALA A 51 -1.23 15.86 1.38
C ALA A 51 -1.54 16.98 2.39
N ASP A 52 -1.22 16.79 3.66
CA ASP A 52 -1.45 17.81 4.70
C ASP A 52 -0.64 19.09 4.44
N ALA A 53 0.64 18.96 4.09
CA ALA A 53 1.51 20.08 3.75
C ALA A 53 0.99 20.91 2.57
N HIS A 54 0.19 20.30 1.69
CA HIS A 54 -0.40 20.93 0.51
C HIS A 54 -1.91 21.22 0.63
N HIS A 55 -2.49 21.07 1.82
CA HIS A 55 -3.93 21.23 2.08
C HIS A 55 -4.82 20.28 1.25
N TRP A 56 -4.29 19.11 0.91
CA TRP A 56 -4.96 18.03 0.18
C TRP A 56 -5.40 16.88 1.07
N GLY A 57 -5.39 17.04 2.40
CA GLY A 57 -5.76 15.99 3.35
C GLY A 57 -7.12 15.33 3.08
N GLY A 58 -8.07 16.07 2.47
CA GLY A 58 -9.36 15.52 2.03
C GLY A 58 -9.27 14.45 0.94
N LEU A 59 -8.21 14.44 0.13
CA LEU A 59 -8.00 13.48 -0.96
C LEU A 59 -7.43 12.14 -0.50
N VAL A 60 -6.97 12.06 0.75
CA VAL A 60 -6.31 10.87 1.33
C VAL A 60 -7.06 10.31 2.54
N GLN A 61 -8.32 10.74 2.74
CA GLN A 61 -9.16 10.24 3.84
C GLN A 61 -9.61 8.79 3.64
N GLU A 62 -9.71 8.36 2.38
CA GLU A 62 -10.04 6.99 2.00
C GLU A 62 -8.79 6.28 1.45
N PRO A 63 -8.59 4.99 1.76
CA PRO A 63 -7.54 4.20 1.13
C PRO A 63 -7.70 4.16 -0.39
N PHE A 64 -6.58 4.33 -1.09
CA PHE A 64 -6.52 4.20 -2.56
C PHE A 64 -6.72 2.77 -3.04
N TYR A 65 -6.45 1.79 -2.17
CA TYR A 65 -6.55 0.37 -2.44
C TYR A 65 -7.14 -0.37 -1.23
N ASP A 66 -7.84 -1.47 -1.51
CA ASP A 66 -8.35 -2.41 -0.50
C ASP A 66 -7.42 -3.60 -0.32
N ARG A 67 -6.54 -3.84 -1.31
CA ARG A 67 -5.62 -4.99 -1.35
C ARG A 67 -4.27 -4.58 -1.90
N VAL A 68 -3.22 -5.18 -1.35
CA VAL A 68 -1.85 -5.12 -1.86
C VAL A 68 -1.34 -6.52 -2.17
N GLU A 69 -0.71 -6.69 -3.32
CA GLU A 69 -0.11 -7.95 -3.76
C GLU A 69 1.38 -7.76 -4.05
N PHE A 70 2.25 -8.48 -3.33
CA PHE A 70 3.69 -8.45 -3.56
C PHE A 70 4.21 -9.72 -4.23
N PHE A 71 5.11 -9.54 -5.21
CA PHE A 71 5.63 -10.63 -6.03
C PHE A 71 7.15 -10.78 -5.94
N ASP A 72 7.63 -12.00 -5.69
CA ASP A 72 9.06 -12.35 -5.70
C ASP A 72 9.61 -12.56 -7.11
N GLN A 73 8.73 -12.58 -8.13
CA GLN A 73 9.07 -12.89 -9.52
C GLN A 73 8.37 -11.93 -10.46
N LYS A 74 9.14 -11.38 -11.42
CA LYS A 74 8.63 -10.41 -12.40
C LYS A 74 7.53 -11.01 -13.30
N ALA A 75 7.66 -12.28 -13.67
CA ALA A 75 6.65 -12.96 -14.49
C ALA A 75 5.29 -13.03 -13.80
N ALA A 76 5.25 -13.37 -12.50
CA ALA A 76 4.00 -13.45 -11.74
C ALA A 76 3.35 -12.06 -11.57
N PHE A 77 4.16 -11.02 -11.34
CA PHE A 77 3.68 -9.64 -11.35
C PHE A 77 3.09 -9.24 -12.71
N ASP A 78 3.77 -9.56 -13.80
CA ASP A 78 3.32 -9.21 -15.15
C ASP A 78 2.04 -9.93 -15.53
N ASP A 79 1.91 -11.21 -15.20
CA ASP A 79 0.70 -11.99 -15.43
C ASP A 79 -0.47 -11.39 -14.66
N ARG A 80 -0.26 -11.05 -13.38
CA ARG A 80 -1.28 -10.40 -12.57
C ARG A 80 -1.70 -9.04 -13.10
N LEU A 81 -0.73 -8.22 -13.54
CA LEU A 81 -1.01 -6.91 -14.11
C LEU A 81 -1.83 -7.03 -15.40
N ARG A 82 -1.55 -8.03 -16.25
CA ARG A 82 -2.36 -8.32 -17.45
C ARG A 82 -3.78 -8.75 -17.09
N GLU A 83 -3.95 -9.57 -16.05
CA GLU A 83 -5.29 -9.94 -15.56
C GLU A 83 -6.08 -8.72 -15.09
N LEU A 84 -5.46 -7.81 -14.35
CA LEU A 84 -6.11 -6.61 -13.83
C LEU A 84 -6.44 -5.61 -14.95
N THR A 85 -5.53 -5.38 -15.87
CA THR A 85 -5.69 -4.32 -16.89
C THR A 85 -6.34 -4.81 -18.19
N GLY A 86 -6.36 -6.12 -18.44
CA GLY A 86 -6.72 -6.70 -19.73
C GLY A 86 -5.73 -6.38 -20.86
N THR A 87 -4.55 -5.83 -20.53
CA THR A 87 -3.58 -5.42 -21.55
C THR A 87 -2.88 -6.61 -22.18
N THR A 88 -2.65 -6.52 -23.48
CA THR A 88 -1.77 -7.43 -24.24
C THR A 88 -0.45 -6.76 -24.61
N ALA A 89 -0.22 -5.53 -24.15
CA ALA A 89 1.01 -4.82 -24.42
C ALA A 89 2.21 -5.49 -23.75
N GLU A 90 3.39 -5.28 -24.33
CA GLU A 90 4.64 -5.66 -23.68
C GLU A 90 4.85 -4.78 -22.43
N ILE A 91 5.09 -5.42 -21.29
CA ILE A 91 5.34 -4.74 -20.02
C ILE A 91 6.85 -4.58 -19.87
N PRO A 92 7.39 -3.35 -19.77
CA PRO A 92 8.82 -3.14 -19.58
C PRO A 92 9.35 -3.85 -18.34
N ALA A 93 10.62 -4.28 -18.38
CA ALA A 93 11.28 -4.90 -17.24
C ALA A 93 11.34 -3.97 -16.01
N THR A 94 11.40 -2.66 -16.23
CA THR A 94 11.43 -1.62 -15.20
C THR A 94 10.04 -1.21 -14.68
N PHE A 95 8.96 -1.78 -15.21
CA PHE A 95 7.62 -1.54 -14.69
C PHE A 95 7.38 -2.47 -13.49
N VAL A 96 7.33 -1.89 -12.29
CA VAL A 96 7.54 -2.62 -11.02
C VAL A 96 6.43 -2.44 -9.99
N ALA A 97 5.48 -1.54 -10.23
CA ALA A 97 4.27 -1.38 -9.43
C ALA A 97 3.14 -0.77 -10.26
N ALA A 98 1.90 -1.01 -9.85
CA ALA A 98 0.71 -0.36 -10.40
C ALA A 98 -0.44 -0.35 -9.38
N LEU A 99 -1.30 0.66 -9.48
CA LEU A 99 -2.57 0.71 -8.78
C LEU A 99 -3.69 0.59 -9.81
N GLU A 100 -4.43 -0.53 -9.78
CA GLU A 100 -5.51 -0.81 -10.72
C GLU A 100 -6.68 -1.46 -9.98
N GLN A 101 -7.92 -1.01 -10.25
CA GLN A 101 -9.12 -1.55 -9.58
C GLN A 101 -9.03 -1.64 -8.05
N ARG A 102 -8.43 -0.63 -7.38
CA ARG A 102 -8.17 -0.62 -5.92
C ARG A 102 -7.27 -1.76 -5.43
N VAL A 103 -6.43 -2.29 -6.32
CA VAL A 103 -5.38 -3.27 -6.01
C VAL A 103 -4.03 -2.63 -6.31
N LEU A 104 -3.20 -2.48 -5.28
CA LEU A 104 -1.79 -2.14 -5.45
C LEU A 104 -1.02 -3.44 -5.73
N VAL A 105 -0.44 -3.58 -6.91
CA VAL A 105 0.48 -4.67 -7.23
C VAL A 105 1.90 -4.13 -7.27
N ALA A 106 2.85 -4.83 -6.65
CA ALA A 106 4.25 -4.43 -6.66
C ALA A 106 5.18 -5.64 -6.61
N VAL A 107 6.38 -5.50 -7.17
CA VAL A 107 7.46 -6.48 -6.95
C VAL A 107 8.02 -6.35 -5.52
N SER A 108 8.73 -7.37 -5.04
CA SER A 108 9.40 -7.31 -3.72
C SER A 108 10.54 -6.28 -3.70
N PRO A 109 10.96 -5.78 -2.52
CA PRO A 109 12.06 -4.82 -2.38
C PRO A 109 13.35 -5.30 -3.06
N ARG A 110 13.68 -6.57 -2.89
CA ARG A 110 14.86 -7.18 -3.51
C ARG A 110 14.75 -7.21 -5.04
N LEU A 111 13.58 -7.54 -5.57
CA LEU A 111 13.35 -7.59 -7.01
C LEU A 111 13.36 -6.17 -7.60
N TYR A 112 12.73 -5.20 -6.93
CA TYR A 112 12.78 -3.77 -7.27
C TYR A 112 14.22 -3.27 -7.42
N ALA A 113 15.07 -3.48 -6.41
CA ALA A 113 16.46 -3.06 -6.43
C ALA A 113 17.26 -3.68 -7.59
N SER A 114 16.90 -4.90 -8.02
CA SER A 114 17.55 -5.57 -9.15
C SER A 114 17.08 -5.07 -10.52
N LEU A 115 15.80 -4.68 -10.63
CA LEU A 115 15.19 -4.23 -11.89
C LEU A 115 15.39 -2.73 -12.15
N VAL A 116 15.51 -1.92 -11.09
CA VAL A 116 15.67 -0.47 -11.18
C VAL A 116 16.89 -0.01 -10.35
N PRO A 117 18.10 -0.51 -10.65
CA PRO A 117 19.29 -0.26 -9.82
C PRO A 117 19.73 1.21 -9.79
N ALA A 118 19.29 2.01 -10.77
CA ALA A 118 19.55 3.45 -10.78
C ALA A 118 18.78 4.22 -9.69
N ASN A 119 17.73 3.61 -9.10
CA ASN A 119 16.90 4.20 -8.04
C ASN A 119 17.38 3.75 -6.65
N ASP A 120 18.70 3.87 -6.42
CA ASP A 120 19.33 3.62 -5.13
C ASP A 120 19.31 4.90 -4.27
N GLU A 121 18.13 5.24 -3.78
CA GLU A 121 17.94 6.33 -2.82
C GLU A 121 17.32 5.83 -1.51
N PRO A 122 17.51 6.54 -0.39
CA PRO A 122 16.86 6.19 0.86
C PRO A 122 15.35 6.09 0.65
N GLU A 123 14.78 5.02 1.20
CA GLU A 123 13.32 4.78 1.20
C GLU A 123 12.73 4.65 -0.22
N ALA A 124 13.56 4.35 -1.24
CA ALA A 124 13.12 4.26 -2.64
C ALA A 124 11.92 3.31 -2.82
N PHE A 125 11.88 2.21 -2.06
CA PHE A 125 10.77 1.26 -2.13
C PHE A 125 9.48 1.82 -1.53
N GLU A 126 9.55 2.54 -0.40
CA GLU A 126 8.37 3.18 0.20
C GLU A 126 7.83 4.32 -0.66
N LYS A 127 8.70 5.01 -1.42
CA LYS A 127 8.31 6.04 -2.37
C LYS A 127 7.72 5.49 -3.66
N LEU A 128 8.02 4.24 -4.00
CA LEU A 128 7.41 3.54 -5.12
C LEU A 128 5.95 3.20 -4.82
N LEU A 129 5.68 2.79 -3.57
CA LEU A 129 4.36 2.38 -3.07
C LEU A 129 3.44 3.60 -2.87
#